data_AF-A0A5P6VRM1-F1
#
_entry.id   AF-A0A5P6VRM1-F1
#
_cell.length_a   1.000
_cell.length_b   1.000
_cell.length_c   1.000
_cell.angle_alpha   90.00
_cell.angle_beta   90.00
_cell.angle_gamma   90.00
#
_symmetry.space_group_name_H-M   'P 1'
#
loop_
_entity.id
_entity.type
_entity.pdbx_description
1 polymer ?
#
loop_
_entity_poly.entity_id
_entity_poly.type
_entity_poly.pdbx_seq_one_letter_code
_entity_poly.pdbx_strand_id
1 'polypeptide(L)' 'MAGKKDNVVVAVIGDLTPNQAAELQKQIVVAKSKYAPHGRGTIATGTRENVGVLIQSNSTANKRIARHA' A
#
# COMPACT_ATOMS: atom_id res chain seq x y z
N MET A 1 -7.42 -6.18 -26.50
CA MET A 1 -7.50 -5.17 -25.42
C MET A 1 -7.09 -5.85 -24.13
N ALA A 2 -5.99 -5.45 -23.49
CA ALA A 2 -5.58 -6.02 -22.21
C ALA A 2 -6.71 -5.81 -21.19
N GLY A 3 -7.12 -6.88 -20.51
CA GLY A 3 -8.31 -6.94 -19.66
C GLY A 3 -8.41 -5.82 -18.62
N LYS A 4 -9.64 -5.62 -18.14
CA LYS A 4 -10.00 -4.60 -17.14
C LYS A 4 -9.08 -4.69 -15.91
N LYS A 5 -8.40 -3.59 -15.56
CA LYS A 5 -7.41 -3.53 -14.48
C LYS A 5 -8.07 -3.18 -13.13
N ASP A 6 -8.98 -4.04 -12.66
CA ASP A 6 -9.78 -3.82 -11.45
C ASP A 6 -9.27 -4.58 -10.22
N ASN A 7 -8.28 -5.46 -10.38
CA ASN A 7 -7.80 -6.31 -9.30
C ASN A 7 -6.92 -5.53 -8.31
N VAL A 8 -7.11 -5.79 -7.01
CA VAL A 8 -6.39 -5.14 -5.91
C VAL A 8 -5.90 -6.20 -4.92
N VAL A 9 -4.75 -5.97 -4.28
CA VAL A 9 -4.17 -6.86 -3.26
C VAL A 9 -4.06 -6.11 -1.93
N VAL A 10 -4.52 -6.73 -0.84
CA VAL A 10 -4.36 -6.25 0.54
C VAL A 10 -3.54 -7.28 1.31
N ALA A 11 -2.44 -6.85 1.92
CA ALA A 11 -1.58 -7.68 2.75
C ALA A 11 -1.38 -7.03 4.12
N VAL A 12 -1.57 -7.81 5.18
CA VAL A 12 -1.34 -7.39 6.57
C VAL A 12 -0.15 -8.16 7.11
N ILE A 13 0.90 -7.45 7.54
CA ILE A 13 2.13 -8.04 8.09
C ILE A 13 2.35 -7.44 9.47
N GLY A 14 2.32 -8.30 10.51
CA GLY A 14 2.50 -7.91 11.91
C GLY A 14 3.90 -8.21 12.43
N ASP A 15 4.15 -7.82 13.69
CA ASP A 15 5.39 -8.09 14.44
C ASP A 15 6.68 -7.61 13.74
N LEU A 16 6.57 -6.45 13.09
CA LEU A 16 7.67 -5.78 12.43
C LEU A 16 8.26 -4.70 13.34
N THR A 17 9.58 -4.59 13.32
CA THR A 17 10.25 -3.36 13.79
C THR A 17 9.92 -2.19 12.86
N PRO A 18 10.05 -0.93 13.32
CA PRO A 18 9.84 0.25 12.48
C PRO A 18 10.69 0.23 11.20
N ASN A 19 11.93 -0.27 11.29
CA ASN A 19 12.85 -0.36 10.16
C ASN A 19 12.40 -1.41 9.13
N GLN A 20 11.96 -2.59 9.58
CA GLN A 20 11.43 -3.61 8.70
C GLN A 20 10.15 -3.14 7.99
N ALA A 21 9.28 -2.43 8.70
CA ALA A 21 8.07 -1.86 8.12
C ALA A 21 8.37 -0.78 7.07
N ALA A 22 9.36 0.08 7.33
CA ALA A 22 9.80 1.10 6.36
C ALA A 22 10.44 0.48 5.10
N GLU A 23 11.22 -0.57 5.25
CA GLU A 23 11.86 -1.25 4.11
C GLU A 23 10.82 -1.96 3.22
N LEU A 24 9.83 -2.63 3.82
CA LEU A 24 8.71 -3.22 3.09
C LEU A 24 7.92 -2.17 2.31
N GLN A 25 7.65 -1.00 2.90
CA GLN A 25 6.98 0.09 2.17
C GLN A 25 7.73 0.50 0.91
N LYS A 26 9.07 0.65 0.98
CA LYS A 26 9.88 1.00 -0.19
C LYS A 26 9.77 -0.07 -1.27
N GLN A 27 9.88 -1.34 -0.88
CA GLN A 27 9.77 -2.46 -1.83
C GLN A 27 8.40 -2.51 -2.51
N ILE A 28 7.31 -2.25 -1.78
CA ILE A 28 5.96 -2.17 -2.36
C ILE A 28 5.84 -1.01 -3.35
N VAL A 29 6.44 0.16 -3.06
CA VAL A 29 6.48 1.28 -4.01
C VAL A 29 7.20 0.90 -5.30
N VAL A 30 8.35 0.23 -5.19
CA VAL A 30 9.13 -0.26 -6.35
C VAL A 30 8.31 -1.28 -7.16
N ALA A 31 7.67 -2.24 -6.48
CA ALA A 31 6.83 -3.25 -7.12
C ALA A 31 5.63 -2.59 -7.83
N LYS A 32 4.98 -1.61 -7.20
CA LYS A 32 3.89 -0.83 -7.81
C LYS A 32 4.38 -0.15 -9.08
N SER A 33 5.54 0.50 -9.06
CA SER A 33 6.08 1.16 -10.26
C SER A 33 6.38 0.17 -11.39
N LYS A 34 6.80 -1.06 -11.06
CA LYS A 34 7.06 -2.12 -12.06
C LYS A 34 5.79 -2.73 -12.67
N TYR A 35 4.79 -3.07 -11.84
CA TYR A 35 3.62 -3.85 -12.28
C TYR A 35 2.36 -3.01 -12.54
N ALA A 36 2.22 -1.86 -11.87
CA ALA A 36 1.08 -0.96 -11.98
C ALA A 36 1.52 0.53 -11.99
N PRO A 37 2.38 0.96 -12.94
CA PRO A 37 2.96 2.31 -12.95
C PRO A 37 1.90 3.42 -12.93
N HIS A 38 0.82 3.23 -13.69
CA HIS A 38 -0.31 4.15 -13.78
C HIS A 38 -1.42 3.87 -12.76
N GLY A 39 -1.32 2.79 -11.99
CA GLY A 39 -2.26 2.44 -10.94
C GLY A 39 -2.16 3.41 -9.76
N ARG A 40 -3.28 3.67 -9.09
CA ARG A 40 -3.28 4.35 -7.78
C ARG A 40 -3.06 3.29 -6.70
N GLY A 41 -2.30 3.64 -5.67
CA GLY A 41 -2.04 2.75 -4.53
C GLY A 41 -2.13 3.49 -3.22
N THR A 42 -2.48 2.75 -2.17
CA THR A 42 -2.47 3.23 -0.79
C THR A 42 -1.60 2.28 0.03
N ILE A 43 -0.66 2.83 0.79
CA ILE A 43 0.10 2.07 1.78
C ILE A 43 -0.06 2.76 3.13
N ALA A 44 -0.28 1.96 4.16
CA ALA A 44 -0.47 2.41 5.51
C ALA A 44 0.35 1.54 6.47
N THR A 45 0.89 2.15 7.52
CA THR A 45 1.62 1.47 8.60
C THR A 45 1.11 1.99 9.92
N GLY A 46 0.90 1.08 10.86
CA GLY A 46 0.49 1.42 12.21
C GLY A 46 0.49 0.18 13.09
N THR A 47 -0.07 0.33 14.29
CA THR A 47 -0.18 -0.75 15.25
C THR A 47 -1.26 -1.76 14.82
N ARG A 48 -1.11 -3.01 15.26
CA ARG A 48 -2.05 -4.11 15.00
C ARG A 48 -3.49 -3.75 15.39
N GLU A 49 -3.65 -3.06 16.51
CA GLU A 49 -4.93 -2.58 17.05
C GLU A 49 -5.69 -1.66 16.07
N ASN A 50 -4.96 -0.91 15.24
CA ASN A 50 -5.53 0.05 14.31
C ASN A 50 -5.66 -0.49 12.87
N VAL A 51 -5.32 -1.76 12.62
CA VAL A 51 -5.25 -2.31 11.26
C VAL A 51 -6.59 -2.25 10.52
N GLY A 52 -7.70 -2.46 11.24
CA GLY A 52 -9.05 -2.35 10.67
C GLY A 52 -9.33 -0.93 10.17
N VAL A 53 -8.89 0.09 10.91
CA VAL A 53 -9.03 1.50 10.52
C VAL A 53 -8.15 1.84 9.31
N LEU A 54 -6.92 1.30 9.26
CA LEU A 54 -5.99 1.50 8.14
C LEU A 54 -6.53 0.92 6.82
N ILE A 55 -7.24 -0.20 6.89
CA ILE A 55 -7.82 -0.89 5.73
C ILE A 55 -9.16 -0.27 5.31
N GLN A 56 -10.04 0.02 6.28
CA GLN A 56 -11.41 0.45 6.00
C GLN A 56 -11.52 1.92 5.65
N SER A 57 -10.56 2.75 6.07
CA SER A 57 -10.74 4.20 6.02
C SER A 57 -9.88 4.87 4.97
N ASN A 58 -10.57 5.70 4.20
CA ASN A 58 -10.11 6.92 3.54
C ASN A 58 -9.53 7.94 4.57
N SER A 59 -8.80 7.46 5.59
CA SER A 59 -8.27 8.17 6.74
C SER A 59 -7.07 9.01 6.32
N THR A 60 -7.01 10.23 6.84
CA THR A 60 -5.95 11.23 6.68
C THR A 60 -4.53 10.74 7.04
N ALA A 61 -4.40 9.58 7.67
CA ALA A 61 -3.11 8.94 7.98
C ALA A 61 -2.52 8.11 6.81
N ASN A 62 -3.27 7.90 5.72
CA ASN A 62 -2.85 7.05 4.60
C ASN A 62 -1.98 7.83 3.61
N LYS A 63 -0.75 7.32 3.35
CA LYS A 63 0.10 7.88 2.30
C LYS A 63 -0.42 7.42 0.94
N ARG A 64 -1.11 8.32 0.26
CA ARG A 64 -1.55 8.11 -1.14
C ARG A 64 -0.33 8.10 -2.05
N ILE A 65 -0.15 7.01 -2.80
CA ILE A 65 0.87 6.93 -3.85
C ILE A 65 0.24 7.45 -5.13
N ALA A 66 0.73 8.59 -5.61
CA ALA A 66 0.28 9.20 -6.84
C ALA A 66 0.57 8.28 -8.05
N ARG A 67 -0.25 8.43 -9.09
CA ARG A 67 0.10 7.92 -10.43
C ARG A 67 1.26 8.75 -10.98
N HIS A 68 2.19 8.12 -11.69
CA HIS A 68 3.10 8.90 -12.53
C HIS A 68 2.28 9.59 -13.63
N ALA A 69 2.52 10.89 -13.83
CA ALA A 69 2.00 11.66 -14.94
C ALA A 69 2.56 11.12 -16.26
#